data_AF-C6HA57-F1
#
_entry.id   AF-C6HA57-F1
#
_cell.length_a   1.000
_cell.length_b   1.000
_cell.length_c   1.000
_cell.angle_alpha   90.00
_cell.angle_beta   90.00
_cell.angle_gamma   90.00
#
_symmetry.space_group_name_H-M   'P 1'
#
loop_
_entity.id
_entity.type
_entity.pdbx_description
1 polymer ?
#
loop_
_entity_poly.entity_id
_entity_poly.type
_entity_poly.pdbx_seq_one_letter_code
_entity_poly.pdbx_strand_id
1 'polypeptide(L)'
;MASPTGPSRSQADGFETEWQGVQEATKLGINAETSALYLASKSNYQHILEGTLLPGVSYPNALAENLSSKRTNHKLAEQGRRNRINTALKEIESLLPPSLIREREKADKVGIDGGDATTSKSSDRPSSTQTISKASTVEMAIVYIKSLQQEISEIKEKLQAAELKLLESSNKGGGSPRETDEKSIVKVAPNATVA
;
A
#
# COMPACT_ATOMS: atom_id res chain seq x y z
N MET A 1 -59.41 -61.40 40.38
CA MET A 1 -58.07 -61.80 39.91
C MET A 1 -58.05 -61.66 38.41
N ALA A 2 -57.39 -60.62 37.89
CA ALA A 2 -57.32 -60.33 36.47
C ALA A 2 -55.86 -60.00 36.12
N SER A 3 -55.28 -60.81 35.23
CA SER A 3 -53.92 -60.65 34.70
C SER A 3 -53.90 -59.59 33.59
N PRO A 4 -52.85 -58.78 33.45
CA PRO A 4 -52.67 -57.92 32.29
C PRO A 4 -51.95 -58.64 31.15
N THR A 5 -52.60 -58.68 30.00
CA THR A 5 -52.09 -59.18 28.71
C THR A 5 -51.16 -58.13 28.10
N GLY A 6 -49.90 -58.48 27.84
CA GLY A 6 -48.92 -57.61 27.18
C GLY A 6 -49.16 -57.49 25.66
N PRO A 7 -48.70 -56.40 25.02
CA PRO A 7 -48.87 -56.20 23.59
C PRO A 7 -47.95 -57.10 22.74
N SER A 8 -48.54 -57.55 21.63
CA SER A 8 -48.03 -58.45 20.61
C SER A 8 -46.89 -57.87 19.76
N ARG A 9 -45.87 -58.70 19.57
CA ARG A 9 -44.65 -58.49 18.79
C ARG A 9 -44.94 -58.57 17.28
N SER A 10 -45.26 -57.44 16.64
CA SER A 10 -45.27 -57.32 15.17
C SER A 10 -45.12 -55.86 14.70
N GLN A 11 -44.00 -55.21 15.04
CA GLN A 11 -43.60 -53.91 14.50
C GLN A 11 -42.14 -53.64 14.88
N ALA A 12 -41.20 -54.33 14.24
CA ALA A 12 -39.77 -54.09 14.43
C ALA A 12 -38.94 -54.18 13.14
N ASP A 13 -39.52 -54.55 12.00
CA ASP A 13 -38.77 -54.76 10.74
C ASP A 13 -38.89 -53.59 9.75
N GLY A 14 -39.32 -52.41 10.23
CA GLY A 14 -39.53 -51.22 9.39
C GLY A 14 -38.51 -50.11 9.52
N PHE A 15 -37.55 -50.21 10.46
CA PHE A 15 -36.58 -49.14 10.75
C PHE A 15 -35.14 -49.45 10.30
N GLU A 16 -34.88 -50.65 9.78
CA GLU A 16 -33.53 -51.09 9.42
C GLU A 16 -33.23 -50.95 7.91
N THR A 17 -34.26 -50.81 7.08
CA THR A 17 -34.12 -50.68 5.62
C THR A 17 -33.73 -49.28 5.14
N GLU A 18 -33.93 -48.25 5.98
CA GLU A 18 -33.60 -46.85 5.65
C GLU A 18 -32.10 -46.54 5.80
N TRP A 19 -31.35 -47.37 6.54
CA TRP A 19 -29.89 -47.26 6.66
C TRP A 19 -29.10 -48.04 5.59
N GLN A 20 -29.76 -48.93 4.84
CA GLN A 20 -29.12 -49.61 3.71
C GLN A 20 -29.12 -48.74 2.42
N GLY A 21 -30.09 -47.84 2.25
CA GLY A 21 -30.12 -46.89 1.14
C GLY A 21 -28.98 -45.86 1.17
N VAL A 22 -28.39 -45.60 2.34
CA VAL A 22 -27.21 -44.73 2.51
C VAL A 22 -25.92 -45.45 2.07
N GLN A 23 -25.89 -46.79 2.10
CA GLN A 23 -24.71 -47.58 1.73
C GLN A 23 -24.61 -47.85 0.21
N GLU A 24 -25.73 -47.89 -0.53
CA GLU A 24 -25.72 -48.13 -1.98
C GLU A 24 -25.18 -46.93 -2.78
N ALA A 25 -25.26 -45.72 -2.23
CA ALA A 25 -24.73 -44.50 -2.86
C ALA A 25 -23.19 -44.40 -2.86
N THR A 26 -22.49 -45.29 -2.15
CA THR A 26 -21.01 -45.33 -2.10
C THR A 26 -20.38 -46.04 -3.32
N LYS A 27 -21.19 -46.53 -4.27
CA LYS A 27 -20.73 -47.34 -5.41
C LYS A 27 -20.10 -46.56 -6.58
N LEU A 28 -19.94 -45.24 -6.47
CA LEU A 28 -19.25 -44.40 -7.46
C LEU A 28 -18.12 -43.58 -6.83
N GLY A 29 -17.09 -44.27 -6.35
CA GLY A 29 -15.72 -43.97 -6.79
C GLY A 29 -14.85 -42.98 -6.00
N ILE A 30 -15.24 -42.47 -4.84
CA ILE A 30 -14.31 -41.80 -3.90
C ILE A 30 -14.65 -42.22 -2.47
N ASN A 31 -13.69 -42.81 -1.74
CA ASN A 31 -13.92 -43.20 -0.35
C ASN A 31 -14.10 -41.94 0.54
N ALA A 32 -14.92 -42.03 1.60
CA ALA A 32 -15.26 -40.89 2.45
C ALA A 32 -14.02 -40.21 3.08
N GLU A 33 -13.01 -41.00 3.42
CA GLU A 33 -11.73 -40.53 3.97
C GLU A 33 -10.94 -39.68 2.96
N THR A 34 -11.00 -40.00 1.66
CA THR A 34 -10.33 -39.29 0.57
C THR A 34 -11.06 -37.99 0.26
N SER A 35 -12.40 -38.00 0.27
CA SER A 35 -13.20 -36.77 0.16
C SER A 35 -12.93 -35.82 1.34
N ALA A 36 -12.82 -36.35 2.55
CA ALA A 36 -12.47 -35.57 3.73
C ALA A 36 -11.05 -35.02 3.65
N LEU A 37 -10.07 -35.84 3.24
CA LEU A 37 -8.68 -35.42 3.04
C LEU A 37 -8.56 -34.35 1.96
N TYR A 38 -9.34 -34.47 0.89
CA TYR A 38 -9.40 -33.51 -0.21
C TYR A 38 -9.91 -32.14 0.27
N LEU A 39 -11.02 -32.11 0.99
CA LEU A 39 -11.57 -30.88 1.60
C LEU A 39 -10.67 -30.27 2.69
N ALA A 40 -9.85 -31.10 3.35
CA ALA A 40 -8.87 -30.62 4.32
C ALA A 40 -7.63 -30.00 3.65
N SER A 41 -7.31 -30.41 2.42
CA SER A 41 -6.08 -30.00 1.73
C SER A 41 -6.10 -28.55 1.23
N LYS A 42 -7.27 -28.04 0.83
CA LYS A 42 -7.47 -26.64 0.41
C LYS A 42 -8.80 -26.13 0.91
N SER A 43 -8.95 -24.81 0.93
CA SER A 43 -10.25 -24.21 1.23
C SER A 43 -11.27 -24.47 0.13
N ASN A 44 -12.56 -24.55 0.49
CA ASN A 44 -13.66 -24.65 -0.47
C ASN A 44 -13.62 -23.54 -1.55
N TYR A 45 -13.19 -22.33 -1.17
CA TYR A 45 -12.99 -21.22 -2.11
C TYR A 45 -12.04 -21.58 -3.25
N GLN A 46 -10.92 -22.24 -2.92
CA GLN A 46 -9.91 -22.62 -3.90
C GLN A 46 -10.42 -23.74 -4.82
N HIS A 47 -11.16 -24.72 -4.30
CA HIS A 47 -11.76 -25.78 -5.11
C HIS A 47 -12.80 -25.27 -6.12
N ILE A 48 -13.62 -24.28 -5.71
CA ILE A 48 -14.60 -23.63 -6.61
C ILE A 48 -13.89 -22.89 -7.74
N LEU A 49 -12.77 -22.22 -7.45
CA LEU A 49 -12.01 -21.50 -8.48
C LEU A 49 -11.25 -22.44 -9.42
N GLU A 50 -10.74 -23.56 -8.92
CA GLU A 50 -9.99 -24.54 -9.71
C GLU A 50 -10.91 -25.51 -10.48
N GLY A 51 -12.22 -25.51 -10.20
CA GLY A 51 -13.19 -26.42 -10.82
C GLY A 51 -13.03 -27.87 -10.35
N THR A 52 -12.33 -28.09 -9.23
CA THR A 52 -11.97 -29.40 -8.72
C THR A 52 -12.93 -29.86 -7.62
N LEU A 53 -14.22 -29.73 -7.88
CA LEU A 53 -15.27 -30.06 -6.92
C LEU A 53 -15.45 -31.58 -6.80
N LEU A 54 -15.75 -32.05 -5.60
CA LEU A 54 -16.08 -33.45 -5.36
C LEU A 54 -17.41 -33.82 -6.08
N PRO A 55 -17.57 -35.07 -6.56
CA PRO A 55 -18.82 -35.54 -7.12
C PRO A 55 -20.01 -35.30 -6.16
N GLY A 56 -21.12 -34.79 -6.69
CA GLY A 56 -22.31 -34.46 -5.89
C GLY A 56 -22.28 -33.09 -5.22
N VAL A 57 -21.15 -32.37 -5.25
CA VAL A 57 -21.05 -30.98 -4.78
C VAL A 57 -21.04 -30.05 -5.99
N SER A 58 -22.09 -29.26 -6.15
CA SER A 58 -22.16 -28.23 -7.20
C SER A 58 -22.45 -26.86 -6.61
N TYR A 59 -21.86 -25.85 -7.25
CA TYR A 59 -22.12 -24.45 -6.95
C TYR A 59 -22.61 -23.77 -8.23
N PRO A 60 -23.41 -22.69 -8.14
CA PRO A 60 -23.81 -21.93 -9.31
C PRO A 60 -22.60 -21.40 -10.08
N ASN A 61 -22.59 -21.50 -11.42
CA ASN A 61 -21.48 -21.03 -12.26
C ASN A 61 -21.14 -19.54 -12.02
N ALA A 62 -22.15 -18.71 -11.74
CA ALA A 62 -21.97 -17.31 -11.41
C ALA A 62 -21.10 -17.08 -10.16
N LEU A 63 -21.00 -18.06 -9.24
CA LEU A 63 -20.18 -17.93 -8.04
C LEU A 63 -18.69 -17.91 -8.39
N ALA A 64 -18.21 -18.87 -9.19
CA ALA A 64 -16.81 -18.94 -9.58
C ALA A 64 -16.36 -17.68 -10.32
N GLU A 65 -17.21 -17.17 -11.23
CA GLU A 65 -17.00 -15.92 -11.94
C GLU A 65 -16.91 -14.73 -10.98
N ASN A 66 -17.87 -14.58 -10.06
CA ASN A 66 -17.88 -13.50 -9.07
C ASN A 66 -16.65 -13.53 -8.16
N LEU A 67 -16.24 -14.72 -7.72
CA LEU A 67 -15.05 -14.89 -6.88
C LEU A 67 -13.76 -14.54 -7.63
N SER A 68 -13.65 -14.97 -8.89
CA SER A 68 -12.52 -14.63 -9.76
C SER A 68 -12.46 -13.12 -10.03
N SER A 69 -13.60 -12.50 -10.37
CA SER A 69 -13.73 -11.07 -10.60
C SER A 69 -13.35 -10.26 -9.37
N LYS A 70 -13.90 -10.59 -8.19
CA LYS A 70 -13.55 -9.94 -6.92
C LYS A 70 -12.06 -10.05 -6.62
N ARG A 71 -11.47 -11.25 -6.76
CA ARG A 71 -10.05 -11.49 -6.51
C ARG A 71 -9.17 -10.66 -7.43
N THR A 72 -9.48 -10.67 -8.73
CA THR A 72 -8.70 -9.97 -9.76
C THR A 72 -8.81 -8.47 -9.60
N ASN A 73 -10.02 -7.94 -9.39
CA ASN A 73 -10.25 -6.52 -9.14
C ASN A 73 -9.51 -6.06 -7.87
N HIS A 74 -9.62 -6.82 -6.78
CA HIS A 74 -8.90 -6.50 -5.55
C HIS A 74 -7.37 -6.46 -5.75
N LYS A 75 -6.80 -7.46 -6.44
CA LYS A 75 -5.37 -7.50 -6.78
C LYS A 75 -4.96 -6.29 -7.62
N LEU A 76 -5.72 -5.96 -8.66
CA LEU A 76 -5.45 -4.84 -9.56
C LEU A 76 -5.51 -3.49 -8.82
N ALA A 77 -6.52 -3.31 -7.98
CA ALA A 77 -6.69 -2.11 -7.17
C ALA A 77 -5.51 -1.92 -6.20
N GLU A 78 -5.11 -2.99 -5.50
CA GLU A 78 -3.99 -2.94 -4.57
C GLU A 78 -2.65 -2.72 -5.28
N GLN A 79 -2.45 -3.34 -6.45
CA GLN A 79 -1.28 -3.07 -7.28
C GLN A 79 -1.24 -1.61 -7.73
N GLY A 80 -2.36 -1.06 -8.20
CA GLY A 80 -2.47 0.35 -8.57
C GLY A 80 -2.13 1.28 -7.41
N ARG A 81 -2.63 1.00 -6.20
CA ARG A 81 -2.27 1.74 -4.99
C ARG A 81 -0.78 1.65 -4.69
N ARG A 82 -0.21 0.44 -4.68
CA ARG A 82 1.22 0.21 -4.40
C ARG A 82 2.13 0.94 -5.40
N ASN A 83 1.77 0.92 -6.67
CA ASN A 83 2.53 1.61 -7.72
C ASN A 83 2.53 3.11 -7.49
N ARG A 84 1.37 3.73 -7.21
CA ARG A 84 1.30 5.17 -6.87
C ARG A 84 2.21 5.52 -5.69
N ILE A 85 2.19 4.72 -4.62
CA ILE A 85 3.05 4.95 -3.44
C ILE A 85 4.53 4.84 -3.80
N ASN A 86 4.93 3.81 -4.55
CA ASN A 86 6.33 3.62 -4.93
C ASN A 86 6.82 4.72 -5.87
N THR A 87 5.97 5.22 -6.77
CA THR A 87 6.30 6.37 -7.62
C THR A 87 6.53 7.62 -6.78
N ALA A 88 5.62 7.94 -5.84
CA ALA A 88 5.79 9.09 -4.94
C ALA A 88 7.07 8.99 -4.10
N LEU A 89 7.42 7.79 -3.60
CA LEU A 89 8.66 7.60 -2.85
C LEU A 89 9.91 7.84 -3.70
N LYS A 90 9.91 7.41 -4.98
CA LYS A 90 11.02 7.69 -5.90
C LYS A 90 11.13 9.16 -6.24
N GLU A 91 10.01 9.87 -6.38
CA GLU A 91 10.00 11.32 -6.57
C GLU A 91 10.61 12.03 -5.35
N ILE A 92 10.21 11.65 -4.14
CA ILE A 92 10.80 12.19 -2.91
C ILE A 92 12.31 11.94 -2.90
N GLU A 93 12.76 10.71 -3.20
CA GLU A 93 14.18 10.36 -3.25
C GLU A 93 14.95 11.26 -4.23
N SER A 94 14.37 11.58 -5.39
CA SER A 94 15.00 12.45 -6.39
C SER A 94 15.13 13.91 -5.97
N LEU A 95 14.29 14.38 -5.03
CA LEU A 95 14.31 15.74 -4.50
C LEU A 95 15.29 15.90 -3.33
N LEU A 96 15.85 14.81 -2.81
CA LEU A 96 16.77 14.87 -1.68
C LEU A 96 18.19 15.27 -2.14
N PRO A 97 18.85 16.19 -1.41
CA PRO A 97 20.25 16.50 -1.64
C PRO A 97 21.14 15.26 -1.52
N PRO A 98 22.07 15.04 -2.49
CA PRO A 98 23.03 13.93 -2.42
C PRO A 98 23.93 13.94 -1.18
N SER A 99 24.13 15.10 -0.55
CA SER A 99 24.86 15.25 0.71
C SER A 99 24.18 14.51 1.87
N LEU A 100 22.86 14.69 2.03
CA LEU A 100 22.09 14.05 3.11
C LEU A 100 22.08 12.52 2.96
N ILE A 101 21.99 12.04 1.72
CA ILE A 101 22.05 10.61 1.40
C ILE A 101 23.38 10.01 1.85
N ARG A 102 24.50 10.65 1.49
CA ARG A 102 25.85 10.18 1.85
C ARG A 102 26.15 10.26 3.34
N GLU A 103 25.60 11.24 4.06
CA GLU A 103 25.76 11.36 5.51
C GLU A 103 25.09 10.20 6.25
N ARG A 104 23.89 9.79 5.80
CA ARG A 104 23.21 8.60 6.34
C ARG A 104 23.95 7.30 6.01
N GLU A 105 24.44 7.12 4.79
CA GLU A 105 25.24 5.95 4.42
C GLU A 105 26.52 5.81 5.27
N LYS A 106 27.14 6.94 5.66
CA LYS A 106 28.29 6.96 6.56
C LYS A 106 27.88 6.60 8.00
N ALA A 107 26.77 7.14 8.49
CA ALA A 107 26.26 6.82 9.82
C ALA A 107 25.94 5.33 9.97
N ASP A 108 25.34 4.72 8.95
CA ASP A 108 25.01 3.29 8.94
C ASP A 108 26.26 2.40 8.90
N LYS A 109 27.36 2.86 8.29
CA LYS A 109 28.65 2.13 8.25
C LYS A 109 29.45 2.21 9.56
N VAL A 110 29.30 3.29 10.34
CA VAL A 110 30.02 3.47 11.61
C VAL A 110 29.36 2.66 12.75
N GLY A 111 28.10 2.23 12.60
CA GLY A 111 27.39 1.41 13.58
C GLY A 111 27.67 -0.11 13.53
N ILE A 112 28.58 -0.58 12.66
CA ILE A 112 28.85 -2.01 12.39
C ILE A 112 30.29 -2.41 12.84
N ASP A 113 30.77 -1.90 13.97
CA ASP A 113 32.04 -2.37 14.59
C ASP A 113 31.79 -3.26 15.83
N GLY A 114 30.76 -4.10 15.75
CA GLY A 114 30.31 -4.92 16.87
C GLY A 114 29.85 -6.32 16.46
N GLY A 115 30.75 -7.11 15.88
CA GLY A 115 30.65 -8.57 16.00
C GLY A 115 30.46 -9.38 14.71
N ASP A 116 31.53 -10.09 14.39
CA ASP A 116 31.62 -11.38 13.72
C ASP A 116 31.54 -11.47 12.19
N ALA A 117 32.57 -12.09 11.66
CA ALA A 117 32.91 -12.19 10.26
C ALA A 117 32.51 -13.58 9.73
N THR A 118 31.55 -13.62 8.81
CA THR A 118 31.46 -14.72 7.84
C THR A 118 31.19 -14.18 6.44
N THR A 119 32.28 -13.87 5.75
CA THR A 119 32.60 -14.34 4.39
C THR A 119 31.44 -14.42 3.37
N SER A 120 31.29 -13.38 2.54
CA SER A 120 31.01 -13.58 1.12
C SER A 120 31.52 -12.40 0.29
N LYS A 121 32.68 -12.64 -0.33
CA LYS A 121 33.32 -11.82 -1.35
C LYS A 121 32.59 -12.04 -2.68
N SER A 122 32.02 -10.99 -3.25
CA SER A 122 31.77 -10.89 -4.68
C SER A 122 31.87 -9.43 -5.12
N SER A 123 33.11 -9.05 -5.44
CA SER A 123 33.46 -7.88 -6.23
C SER A 123 33.13 -8.17 -7.69
N ASP A 124 32.07 -7.55 -8.20
CA ASP A 124 31.93 -7.02 -9.58
C ASP A 124 30.47 -6.64 -9.84
N ARG A 125 30.10 -5.41 -9.48
CA ARG A 125 28.90 -4.74 -9.99
C ARG A 125 29.23 -3.26 -10.22
N PRO A 126 28.94 -2.71 -11.41
CA PRO A 126 29.17 -1.30 -11.69
C PRO A 126 28.29 -0.46 -10.76
N SER A 127 28.93 0.48 -10.04
CA SER A 127 28.34 1.54 -9.21
C SER A 127 26.88 1.28 -8.79
N SER A 128 26.71 0.45 -7.76
CA SER A 128 25.45 0.26 -7.08
C SER A 128 24.94 1.62 -6.60
N THR A 129 23.99 2.21 -7.32
CA THR A 129 23.00 3.14 -6.76
C THR A 129 22.34 2.36 -5.60
N GLN A 130 22.90 2.48 -4.39
CA GLN A 130 22.38 1.81 -3.22
C GLN A 130 20.97 2.34 -3.04
N THR A 131 19.98 1.48 -3.25
CA THR A 131 18.57 1.88 -3.15
C THR A 131 18.30 2.21 -1.69
N ILE A 132 18.09 3.49 -1.42
CA ILE A 132 17.78 4.01 -0.08
C ILE A 132 16.49 3.35 0.39
N SER A 133 16.42 2.98 1.67
CA SER A 133 15.23 2.33 2.23
C SER A 133 14.05 3.31 2.24
N LYS A 134 12.82 2.81 2.05
CA LYS A 134 11.60 3.64 2.06
C LYS A 134 11.48 4.49 3.33
N ALA A 135 11.86 3.92 4.47
CA ALA A 135 11.85 4.63 5.74
C ALA A 135 12.91 5.75 5.76
N SER A 136 14.14 5.44 5.35
CA SER A 136 15.24 6.42 5.29
C SER A 136 14.91 7.59 4.35
N THR A 137 14.31 7.32 3.18
CA THR A 137 13.83 8.36 2.26
C THR A 137 12.85 9.30 2.95
N VAL A 138 11.88 8.77 3.69
CA VAL A 138 10.87 9.58 4.39
C VAL A 138 11.50 10.38 5.54
N GLU A 139 12.39 9.77 6.32
CA GLU A 139 13.10 10.46 7.41
C GLU A 139 13.95 11.62 6.90
N MET A 140 14.75 11.39 5.85
CA MET A 140 15.57 12.44 5.24
C MET A 140 14.72 13.55 4.64
N ALA A 141 13.58 13.21 4.03
CA ALA A 141 12.65 14.21 3.52
C ALA A 141 12.10 15.11 4.63
N ILE A 142 11.76 14.55 5.79
CA ILE A 142 11.29 15.34 6.94
C ILE A 142 12.37 16.31 7.42
N VAL A 143 13.63 15.85 7.52
CA VAL A 143 14.75 16.70 7.92
C VAL A 143 14.97 17.83 6.91
N TYR A 144 14.97 17.51 5.62
CA TYR A 144 15.20 18.48 4.57
C TYR A 144 14.08 19.52 4.44
N ILE A 145 12.81 19.12 4.59
CA ILE A 145 11.69 20.07 4.60
C ILE A 145 11.83 21.07 5.75
N LYS A 146 12.26 20.63 6.93
CA LYS A 146 12.50 21.51 8.08
C LYS A 146 13.64 22.49 7.82
N SER A 147 14.74 22.06 7.20
CA SER A 147 15.85 22.97 6.87
C SER A 147 15.41 24.03 5.85
N LEU A 148 14.67 23.63 4.80
CA LEU A 148 14.12 24.55 3.81
C LEU A 148 13.16 25.57 4.44
N GLN A 149 12.30 25.15 5.38
CA GLN A 149 11.41 26.07 6.09
C GLN A 149 12.18 27.12 6.89
N GLN A 150 13.28 26.71 7.55
CA GLN A 150 14.14 27.63 8.29
C GLN A 150 14.85 28.61 7.35
N GLU A 151 15.46 28.11 6.27
CA GLU A 151 16.15 28.94 5.27
C GLU A 151 15.21 30.00 4.66
N ILE A 152 13.97 29.62 4.34
CA ILE A 152 12.97 30.56 3.84
C ILE A 152 12.65 31.66 4.86
N SER A 153 12.56 31.32 6.15
CA SER A 153 12.33 32.32 7.21
C SER A 153 13.49 33.31 7.29
N GLU A 154 14.72 32.81 7.35
CA GLU A 154 15.92 33.65 7.44
C GLU A 154 16.10 34.53 6.21
N ILE A 155 15.83 34.01 5.01
CA ILE A 155 15.91 34.77 3.78
C ILE A 155 14.86 35.89 3.76
N LYS A 156 13.63 35.61 4.20
CA LYS A 156 12.58 36.63 4.30
C LYS A 156 12.94 37.74 5.28
N GLU A 157 13.49 37.40 6.44
CA GLU A 157 13.96 38.39 7.42
C GLU A 157 15.10 39.26 6.85
N LYS A 158 16.09 38.64 6.21
CA LYS A 158 17.20 39.35 5.56
C LYS A 158 16.71 40.25 4.44
N LEU A 159 15.74 39.79 3.65
CA LEU A 159 15.12 40.56 2.57
C LEU A 159 14.36 41.76 3.13
N GLN A 160 13.53 41.58 4.15
CA GLN A 160 12.84 42.70 4.82
C GLN A 160 13.82 43.71 5.42
N ALA A 161 14.88 43.24 6.08
CA ALA A 161 15.90 44.12 6.63
C ALA A 161 16.65 44.90 5.53
N ALA A 162 16.90 44.28 4.37
CA ALA A 162 17.51 44.94 3.22
C ALA A 162 16.56 45.96 2.59
N GLU A 163 15.28 45.65 2.44
CA GLU A 163 14.24 46.56 1.95
C GLU A 163 14.09 47.78 2.87
N LEU A 164 14.05 47.59 4.20
CA LEU A 164 13.99 48.68 5.17
C LEU A 164 15.23 49.58 5.08
N LYS A 165 16.44 49.00 4.97
CA LYS A 165 17.68 49.77 4.77
C LYS A 165 17.67 50.56 3.45
N LEU A 166 17.08 50.01 2.39
CA LEU A 166 16.93 50.71 1.11
C LEU A 166 15.94 51.88 1.21
N LEU A 167 14.83 51.70 1.94
CA LEU A 167 13.86 52.75 2.23
C LEU A 167 14.49 53.88 3.08
N GLU A 168 15.27 53.54 4.10
CA GLU A 168 15.95 54.54 4.93
C GLU A 168 17.03 55.33 4.17
N SER A 169 17.76 54.67 3.27
CA SER A 169 18.79 55.31 2.45
C SER A 169 18.21 56.18 1.32
N SER A 170 17.08 55.78 0.72
CA SER A 170 16.36 56.62 -0.24
C SER A 170 15.71 57.85 0.41
N ASN A 171 15.20 57.73 1.64
CA ASN A 171 14.57 58.85 2.36
C ASN A 171 15.59 59.89 2.89
N LYS A 172 16.87 59.52 3.05
CA LYS A 172 17.96 60.46 3.41
C LYS A 172 18.59 61.18 2.21
N GLY A 173 18.29 60.78 0.97
CA GLY A 173 18.83 61.39 -0.26
C GLY A 173 17.92 62.43 -0.92
N GLY A 174 16.69 62.64 -0.42
CA GLY A 174 15.64 63.45 -1.07
C GLY A 174 15.34 64.79 -0.39
N GLY A 175 16.37 65.60 -0.13
CA GLY A 175 16.21 66.97 0.37
C GLY A 175 16.46 68.03 -0.70
N SER A 176 15.57 68.15 -1.70
CA SER A 176 15.49 69.34 -2.56
C SER A 176 14.08 69.45 -3.16
N PRO A 177 13.30 70.52 -2.88
CA PRO A 177 11.99 70.70 -3.48
C PRO A 177 12.13 71.49 -4.80
N ARG A 178 11.71 70.88 -5.92
CA ARG A 178 11.28 71.63 -7.11
C ARG A 178 10.08 70.95 -7.77
N GLU A 179 8.94 71.58 -7.52
CA GLU A 179 7.77 71.79 -8.39
C GLU A 179 8.08 71.56 -9.89
N THR A 180 7.33 70.70 -10.59
CA THR A 180 6.14 71.02 -11.41
C THR A 180 5.62 69.76 -12.14
N ASP A 181 4.30 69.64 -12.19
CA ASP A 181 3.43 69.08 -13.24
C ASP A 181 3.96 67.97 -14.17
N GLU A 182 3.30 66.80 -14.16
CA GLU A 182 2.37 66.45 -15.25
C GLU A 182 1.65 65.12 -15.01
N LYS A 183 0.39 65.13 -15.43
CA LYS A 183 -0.63 64.11 -15.28
C LYS A 183 -0.52 63.13 -16.45
N SER A 184 -0.13 61.88 -16.21
CA SER A 184 -0.31 60.81 -17.22
C SER A 184 -0.76 59.50 -16.56
N ILE A 185 -2.08 59.33 -16.59
CA ILE A 185 -2.78 58.08 -16.32
C ILE A 185 -2.41 57.09 -17.43
N VAL A 186 -1.73 56.00 -17.09
CA VAL A 186 -1.68 54.80 -17.93
C VAL A 186 -2.45 53.69 -17.22
N LYS A 187 -3.70 53.50 -17.64
CA LYS A 187 -4.49 52.31 -17.33
C LYS A 187 -3.81 51.10 -17.99
N VAL A 188 -3.23 50.22 -17.20
CA VAL A 188 -2.83 48.88 -17.64
C VAL A 188 -4.00 47.93 -17.33
N ALA A 189 -4.59 47.37 -18.37
CA ALA A 189 -5.64 46.35 -18.26
C ALA A 189 -5.05 45.02 -17.75
N PRO A 190 -5.76 44.25 -16.91
CA PRO A 190 -5.35 42.90 -16.57
C PRO A 190 -5.72 41.94 -17.70
N ASN A 191 -4.74 41.18 -18.20
CA ASN A 191 -4.94 40.14 -19.19
C ASN A 191 -4.87 38.74 -18.55
N ALA A 192 -5.65 37.83 -19.13
CA ALA A 192 -5.69 36.37 -18.95
C ALA A 192 -6.49 35.79 -17.75
N THR A 193 -7.77 35.48 -18.02
CA THR A 193 -8.40 34.24 -17.55
C THR A 193 -8.36 33.25 -18.71
N VAL A 194 -7.62 32.15 -18.56
CA VAL A 194 -7.66 31.02 -19.51
C VAL A 194 -8.69 30.02 -18.96
N ALA A 195 -9.64 29.66 -19.81
CA ALA A 195 -10.67 28.67 -19.58
C ALA A 195 -10.14 27.24 -19.74
#